data_AF-A0A0G1ZZG9-F1
#
_entry.id   AF-A0A0G1ZZG9-F1
#
_cell.length_a   1.000
_cell.length_b   1.000
_cell.length_c   1.000
_cell.angle_alpha   90.00
_cell.angle_beta   90.00
_cell.angle_gamma   90.00
#
_symmetry.space_group_name_H-M   'P 1'
#
loop_
_entity.id
_entity.type
_entity.pdbx_description
1 polymer ?
#
loop_
_entity_poly.entity_id
_entity_poly.type
_entity_poly.pdbx_seq_one_letter_code
_entity_poly.pdbx_strand_id
1 'polypeptide(L)'
;MGKRGAAAAWLLVQHADHDLVFQKKCLILMKSAAPDEVESKHIAYLTDRILVHEGKEQIYGTQFKSGPDNNYAPFPIKDPRRLNKLRKEIGLEPFLAYKKRMRALVS
;
A
#
# COMPACT_ATOMS: atom_id res chain seq x y z
N MET A 1 -12.41 16.45 13.70
CA MET A 1 -12.30 16.16 12.26
C MET A 1 -11.50 14.86 12.12
N GLY A 2 -12.00 13.82 11.45
CA GLY A 2 -11.33 12.50 11.46
C GLY A 2 -12.19 11.29 11.06
N LYS A 3 -13.48 11.48 10.76
CA LYS A 3 -14.39 10.38 10.41
C LYS A 3 -14.36 9.98 8.92
N ARG A 4 -13.83 10.82 8.01
CA ARG A 4 -13.85 10.57 6.55
C ARG A 4 -12.64 9.80 6.04
N GLY A 5 -11.43 10.07 6.54
CA GLY A 5 -10.23 9.28 6.20
C GLY A 5 -10.34 7.81 6.63
N ALA A 6 -11.02 7.56 7.76
CA ALA A 6 -11.36 6.20 8.21
C ALA A 6 -12.36 5.51 7.27
N ALA A 7 -13.31 6.24 6.67
CA ALA A 7 -14.29 5.69 5.74
C ALA A 7 -13.66 5.27 4.39
N ALA A 8 -12.68 6.02 3.87
CA ALA A 8 -11.94 5.63 2.66
C ALA A 8 -11.05 4.40 2.91
N ALA A 9 -10.38 4.32 4.06
CA ALA A 9 -9.64 3.14 4.47
C ALA A 9 -10.55 1.91 4.70
N TRP A 10 -11.74 2.11 5.27
CA TRP A 10 -12.78 1.09 5.47
C TRP A 10 -13.33 0.54 4.15
N LEU A 11 -13.50 1.40 3.13
CA LEU A 11 -13.93 1.02 1.78
C LEU A 11 -12.86 0.24 1.00
N LEU A 12 -11.58 0.59 1.18
CA LEU A 12 -10.46 -0.13 0.54
C LEU A 12 -10.27 -1.56 1.07
N VAL A 13 -10.56 -1.77 2.35
CA VAL A 13 -10.34 -3.06 3.02
C VAL A 13 -11.53 -4.01 2.87
N GLN A 14 -12.77 -3.52 2.76
CA GLN A 14 -13.94 -4.41 2.71
C GLN A 14 -14.47 -4.79 1.33
N HIS A 15 -14.17 -4.03 0.28
CA HIS A 15 -14.84 -4.22 -1.02
C HIS A 15 -13.91 -4.31 -2.24
N ALA A 16 -12.59 -4.18 -2.07
CA ALA A 16 -11.73 -3.93 -3.21
C ALA A 16 -10.96 -5.15 -3.74
N ASP A 17 -10.81 -6.23 -2.98
CA ASP A 17 -9.78 -7.26 -3.28
C ASP A 17 -9.94 -7.92 -4.66
N HIS A 18 -11.15 -7.92 -5.21
CA HIS A 18 -11.47 -8.56 -6.50
C HIS A 18 -11.86 -7.60 -7.65
N ASP A 19 -12.01 -6.28 -7.42
CA ASP A 19 -12.39 -5.33 -8.48
C ASP A 19 -11.27 -4.32 -8.77
N LEU A 20 -10.40 -4.69 -9.72
CA LEU A 20 -9.29 -3.85 -10.17
C LEU A 20 -9.75 -2.54 -10.82
N VAL A 21 -10.89 -2.55 -11.52
CA VAL A 21 -11.40 -1.34 -12.19
C VAL A 21 -11.88 -0.33 -11.14
N PHE A 22 -12.59 -0.80 -10.13
CA PHE A 22 -13.00 0.02 -9.00
C PHE A 22 -11.79 0.56 -8.22
N GLN A 23 -10.80 -0.28 -7.91
CA GLN A 23 -9.56 0.17 -7.25
C GLN A 23 -8.87 1.32 -7.99
N LYS A 24 -8.74 1.23 -9.31
CA LYS A 24 -8.14 2.30 -10.12
C LYS A 24 -8.94 3.59 -10.07
N LYS A 25 -10.27 3.51 -10.12
CA LYS A 25 -11.16 4.69 -9.96
C LYS A 25 -10.98 5.33 -8.58
N CYS A 26 -10.94 4.53 -7.52
CA CYS A 26 -10.66 5.01 -6.17
C CYS A 26 -9.30 5.69 -6.08
N LEU A 27 -8.25 5.11 -6.68
CA LEU A 27 -6.92 5.72 -6.66
C LEU A 27 -6.91 7.09 -7.35
N ILE A 28 -7.63 7.25 -8.46
CA ILE A 28 -7.77 8.55 -9.14
C ILE A 28 -8.46 9.55 -8.22
N LEU A 29 -9.59 9.17 -7.62
CA LEU A 29 -10.33 10.04 -6.71
C LEU A 29 -9.49 10.44 -5.50
N MET A 30 -8.75 9.51 -4.91
CA MET A 30 -7.87 9.77 -3.77
C MET A 30 -6.72 10.73 -4.11
N LYS A 31 -6.16 10.64 -5.32
CA LYS A 31 -5.11 11.56 -5.77
C LYS A 31 -5.63 12.96 -6.09
N SER A 32 -6.93 13.08 -6.39
CA SER A 32 -7.59 14.36 -6.67
C SER A 32 -8.27 14.98 -5.44
N ALA A 33 -8.32 14.27 -4.32
CA ALA A 33 -8.91 14.76 -3.07
C ALA A 33 -8.06 15.89 -2.46
N ALA A 34 -8.67 16.69 -1.59
CA ALA A 34 -7.93 17.74 -0.89
C ALA A 34 -6.86 17.13 0.06
N PRO A 35 -5.74 17.85 0.35
CA PRO A 35 -4.61 17.29 1.10
C PRO A 35 -4.93 16.70 2.48
N ASP A 36 -6.03 17.11 3.10
CA ASP A 36 -6.49 16.69 4.42
C ASP A 36 -7.60 15.62 4.39
N GLU A 37 -8.12 15.27 3.21
CA GLU A 37 -9.19 14.28 3.05
C GLU A 37 -8.67 12.85 2.97
N VAL A 38 -7.44 12.67 2.44
CA VAL A 38 -6.82 11.35 2.24
C VAL A 38 -5.36 11.38 2.68
N GLU A 39 -5.02 10.52 3.65
CA GLU A 39 -3.63 10.33 4.03
C GLU A 39 -2.83 9.72 2.88
N SER A 40 -1.69 10.33 2.54
CA SER A 40 -0.87 9.91 1.39
C SER A 40 -0.39 8.45 1.50
N LYS A 41 -0.23 7.92 2.72
CA LYS A 41 0.07 6.50 2.94
C LYS A 41 -1.01 5.55 2.37
N HIS A 42 -2.29 5.96 2.37
CA HIS A 42 -3.36 5.16 1.78
C HIS A 42 -3.26 5.10 0.25
N ILE A 43 -2.82 6.20 -0.38
CA ILE A 43 -2.51 6.24 -1.81
C ILE A 43 -1.37 5.25 -2.12
N ALA A 44 -0.32 5.22 -1.29
CA ALA A 44 0.78 4.26 -1.45
C ALA A 44 0.31 2.81 -1.37
N TYR A 45 -0.52 2.48 -0.38
CA TYR A 45 -1.07 1.12 -0.20
C TYR A 45 -1.91 0.66 -1.39
N LEU A 46 -2.85 1.49 -1.85
CA LEU A 46 -3.68 1.15 -3.00
C LEU A 46 -2.87 1.07 -4.30
N THR A 47 -1.87 1.95 -4.47
CA THR A 47 -0.98 1.92 -5.63
C THR A 47 -0.25 0.59 -5.74
N ASP A 48 0.42 0.15 -4.67
CA ASP A 48 1.15 -1.11 -4.69
C ASP A 48 0.21 -2.33 -4.82
N ARG A 49 -0.99 -2.28 -4.23
CA ARG A 49 -2.01 -3.34 -4.39
C ARG A 49 -2.41 -3.52 -5.86
N ILE A 50 -2.72 -2.42 -6.55
CA ILE A 50 -3.04 -2.42 -7.98
C ILE A 50 -1.85 -2.98 -8.79
N LEU A 51 -0.64 -2.52 -8.52
CA LEU A 51 0.55 -2.98 -9.22
C LEU A 51 0.76 -4.48 -9.06
N VAL A 52 0.66 -5.01 -7.84
CA VAL A 52 0.79 -6.44 -7.57
C VAL A 52 -0.31 -7.25 -8.26
N HIS A 53 -1.55 -6.79 -8.23
CA HIS A 53 -2.66 -7.44 -8.93
C HIS A 53 -2.41 -7.48 -10.46
N GLU A 54 -1.79 -6.45 -11.02
CA GLU A 54 -1.40 -6.39 -12.43
C GLU A 54 -0.08 -7.13 -12.75
N GLY A 55 0.53 -7.84 -11.79
CA GLY A 55 1.82 -8.52 -11.98
C GLY A 55 3.02 -7.57 -12.13
N LYS A 56 2.86 -6.31 -11.73
CA LYS A 56 3.90 -5.26 -11.81
C LYS A 56 4.63 -5.10 -10.48
N GLU A 57 5.83 -4.55 -10.58
CA GLU A 57 6.67 -4.24 -9.42
C GLU A 57 6.11 -3.07 -8.60
N GLN A 58 6.22 -3.18 -7.29
CA GLN A 58 5.77 -2.19 -6.31
C GLN A 58 6.65 -0.93 -6.32
N ILE A 59 6.08 0.20 -5.90
CA ILE A 59 6.80 1.47 -5.72
C ILE A 59 7.19 1.65 -4.25
N TYR A 60 6.28 1.35 -3.32
CA TYR A 60 6.46 1.62 -1.90
C TYR A 60 6.72 0.36 -1.06
N GLY A 61 6.62 -0.83 -1.66
CA GLY A 61 6.91 -2.11 -1.00
C GLY A 61 5.94 -2.45 0.12
N THR A 62 4.64 -2.22 -0.09
CA THR A 62 3.64 -2.33 0.98
C THR A 62 2.92 -3.68 1.02
N GLN A 63 2.90 -4.40 -0.10
CA GLN A 63 2.28 -5.72 -0.26
C GLN A 63 3.30 -6.84 -0.11
N PHE A 64 2.85 -7.92 0.52
CA PHE A 64 3.64 -9.10 0.87
C PHE A 64 2.88 -10.36 0.49
N LYS A 65 3.62 -11.43 0.29
CA LYS A 65 3.11 -12.78 0.05
C LYS A 65 3.68 -13.74 1.06
N SER A 66 2.85 -14.70 1.46
CA SER A 66 3.34 -15.90 2.15
C SER A 66 4.00 -16.81 1.13
N GLY A 67 5.27 -17.14 1.36
CA GLY A 67 5.99 -18.16 0.60
C GLY A 67 5.95 -19.53 1.31
N PRO A 68 6.53 -20.57 0.67
CA PRO A 68 6.84 -21.83 1.35
C PRO A 68 7.65 -21.58 2.63
N ASP A 69 7.51 -22.45 3.62
CA ASP A 69 8.25 -22.40 4.90
C ASP A 69 8.00 -21.15 5.76
N ASN A 70 6.77 -20.63 5.76
CA ASN A 70 6.39 -19.44 6.53
C ASN A 70 7.20 -18.18 6.16
N ASN A 71 7.80 -18.16 4.96
CA ASN A 71 8.63 -17.06 4.52
C ASN A 71 7.76 -15.90 4.03
N TYR A 72 7.55 -14.92 4.90
CA TYR A 72 6.80 -13.71 4.57
C TYR A 72 7.70 -12.70 3.84
N ALA A 73 7.51 -12.58 2.54
CA ALA A 73 8.36 -11.78 1.66
C ALA A 73 7.56 -10.71 0.90
N PRO A 74 8.15 -9.53 0.63
CA PRO A 74 7.50 -8.53 -0.21
C PRO A 74 7.36 -9.06 -1.66
N PHE A 75 6.35 -8.58 -2.38
CA PHE A 75 6.38 -8.67 -3.85
C PHE A 75 7.55 -7.84 -4.42
N PRO A 76 7.99 -8.08 -5.67
CA PRO A 76 9.08 -7.33 -6.29
C PRO A 76 8.89 -5.81 -6.19
N ILE A 77 9.99 -5.08 -5.98
CA ILE A 77 10.01 -3.63 -5.80
C ILE A 77 10.83 -3.04 -6.94
N LYS A 78 10.25 -2.07 -7.65
CA LYS A 78 10.78 -1.48 -8.88
C LYS A 78 12.16 -0.85 -8.70
N ASP A 79 12.36 -0.11 -7.61
CA ASP A 79 13.63 0.53 -7.30
C ASP A 79 13.92 0.47 -5.79
N PRO A 80 14.60 -0.60 -5.33
CA PRO A 80 14.97 -0.75 -3.92
C PRO A 80 15.91 0.36 -3.42
N ARG A 81 16.69 1.02 -4.31
CA ARG A 81 17.62 2.08 -3.94
C ARG A 81 16.87 3.37 -3.58
N ARG A 82 15.78 3.66 -4.30
CA ARG A 82 14.92 4.84 -4.03
C ARG A 82 13.81 4.58 -3.03
N LEU A 83 13.54 3.34 -2.67
CA LEU A 83 12.42 2.93 -1.82
C LEU A 83 12.28 3.75 -0.54
N ASN A 84 13.33 3.86 0.26
CA ASN A 84 13.25 4.60 1.54
C ASN A 84 13.04 6.11 1.33
N LYS A 85 13.53 6.69 0.24
CA LYS A 85 13.27 8.10 -0.10
C LYS A 85 11.79 8.30 -0.42
N LEU A 86 11.22 7.48 -1.30
CA LEU A 86 9.80 7.54 -1.67
C LEU A 86 8.89 7.30 -0.46
N ARG A 87 9.25 6.33 0.40
CA ARG A 87 8.53 6.06 1.65
C ARG A 87 8.55 7.27 2.58
N LYS A 88 9.70 7.91 2.77
CA LYS A 88 9.82 9.13 3.59
C LYS A 88 8.97 10.27 3.05
N GLU A 89 9.02 10.52 1.74
CA GLU A 89 8.25 11.59 1.07
C GLU A 89 6.74 11.43 1.27
N ILE A 90 6.24 10.20 1.38
CA ILE A 90 4.81 9.90 1.54
C ILE A 90 4.40 9.59 2.99
N GLY A 91 5.30 9.77 3.95
CA GLY A 91 5.03 9.59 5.38
C GLY A 91 5.05 8.13 5.88
N LEU A 92 5.66 7.22 5.12
CA LEU A 92 5.86 5.83 5.53
C LEU A 92 7.19 5.66 6.29
N GLU A 93 7.19 4.75 7.27
CA GLU A 93 8.41 4.34 7.98
C GLU A 93 9.43 3.67 7.03
N PRO A 94 10.72 3.58 7.39
CA PRO A 94 11.73 2.86 6.61
C PRO A 94 11.32 1.40 6.33
N PHE A 95 11.65 0.91 5.13
CA PHE A 95 11.15 -0.38 4.66
C PHE A 95 11.55 -1.56 5.57
N LEU A 96 12.75 -1.56 6.15
CA LEU A 96 13.18 -2.63 7.06
C LEU A 96 12.36 -2.67 8.36
N ALA A 97 12.01 -1.51 8.91
CA ALA A 97 11.15 -1.41 10.09
C ALA A 97 9.76 -1.97 9.78
N TYR A 98 9.18 -1.55 8.65
CA TYR A 98 7.91 -2.06 8.16
C TYR A 98 7.94 -3.58 7.91
N LYS A 99 8.97 -4.10 7.24
CA LYS A 99 9.15 -5.53 6.99
C LYS A 99 9.21 -6.33 8.29
N LYS A 100 9.91 -5.84 9.31
CA LYS A 100 9.97 -6.48 10.63
C LYS A 100 8.59 -6.51 11.31
N ARG A 101 7.85 -5.40 11.26
CA ARG A 101 6.47 -5.29 11.75
C ARG A 101 5.55 -6.29 11.05
N MET A 102 5.59 -6.34 9.72
CA MET A 102 4.74 -7.22 8.94
C MET A 102 5.00 -8.69 9.23
N ARG A 103 6.27 -9.09 9.42
CA ARG A 103 6.63 -10.45 9.82
C ARG A 103 6.08 -10.83 11.19
N ALA A 104 6.03 -9.89 12.14
CA ALA A 104 5.51 -10.14 13.48
C ALA A 104 3.98 -10.29 13.54
N LEU A 105 3.25 -9.88 12.48
CA LEU A 105 1.79 -10.05 12.40
C LEU A 105 1.36 -11.43 11.88
N VAL A 106 2.30 -12.19 11.30
CA VAL A 106 2.05 -13.51 10.70
C VAL A 106 2.80 -14.64 11.41
N SER A 107 3.56 -14.31 12.46
CA SER A 107 4.23 -15.25 13.38
C SER A 107 3.36 -15.55 14.58
#